data_AF-A0A7C1VAQ6-F1
#
_entry.id   AF-A0A7C1VAQ6-F1
#
_cell.length_a   1.000
_cell.length_b   1.000
_cell.length_c   1.000
_cell.angle_alpha   90.00
_cell.angle_beta   90.00
_cell.angle_gamma   90.00
#
_symmetry.space_group_name_H-M   'P 1'
#
loop_
_entity.id
_entity.type
_entity.pdbx_description
1 polymer ?
#
loop_
_entity_poly.entity_id
_entity_poly.type
_entity_poly.pdbx_seq_one_letter_code
_entity_poly.pdbx_strand_id
1 'polypeptide(L)' 'MNRFKITSIEARVIGVLDKNSSVWNNDIMLACVATDKHIIEMTLEYKNELKDTNWQVRIFDNMQEAQNWCLK' A
#
# COMPACT_ATOMS: atom_id res chain seq x y z
N MET A 1 1.94 25.75 -0.89
CA MET A 1 1.71 24.35 -1.33
C MET A 1 0.60 23.76 -0.48
N ASN A 2 -0.59 23.55 -1.04
CA ASN A 2 -1.60 22.72 -0.37
C ASN A 2 -1.04 21.30 -0.31
N ARG A 3 -0.77 20.80 0.91
CA ARG A 3 -0.44 19.40 1.12
C ARG A 3 -1.67 18.60 0.72
N PHE A 4 -1.55 17.79 -0.34
CA PHE A 4 -2.53 16.77 -0.67
C PHE A 4 -2.65 15.88 0.58
N LYS A 5 -3.74 16.04 1.33
CA LYS A 5 -4.05 15.15 2.45
C LYS A 5 -4.78 13.98 1.83
N ILE A 6 -4.07 12.89 1.59
CA ILE A 6 -4.71 11.59 1.38
C ILE A 6 -5.48 11.31 2.67
N THR A 7 -6.78 11.07 2.55
CA THR A 7 -7.64 10.57 3.62
C THR A 7 -7.96 9.11 3.35
N SER A 8 -8.68 8.46 4.27
CA SER A 8 -9.18 7.09 4.11
C SER A 8 -9.96 6.88 2.80
N ILE A 9 -10.70 7.91 2.36
CA ILE A 9 -11.48 7.84 1.13
C ILE A 9 -10.56 7.72 -0.09
N GLU A 10 -9.52 8.56 -0.20
CA GLU A 10 -8.58 8.49 -1.32
C GLU A 10 -7.80 7.16 -1.31
N ALA A 11 -7.36 6.70 -0.13
CA ALA A 11 -6.66 5.41 0.01
C ALA A 11 -7.52 4.24 -0.50
N ARG A 12 -8.82 4.25 -0.18
CA ARG A 12 -9.77 3.24 -0.67
C ARG A 12 -9.99 3.33 -2.18
N VAL A 13 -10.15 4.54 -2.73
CA VAL A 13 -10.32 4.73 -4.18
C VAL A 13 -9.10 4.18 -4.92
N ILE A 14 -7.89 4.49 -4.45
CA ILE A 14 -6.65 3.96 -5.03
C ILE A 14 -6.62 2.43 -4.95
N GLY A 15 -6.95 1.85 -3.79
CA GLY A 15 -7.01 0.40 -3.60
C GLY A 15 -7.95 -0.31 -4.57
N VAL A 16 -9.12 0.27 -4.87
CA VAL A 16 -10.06 -0.29 -5.86
C VAL A 16 -9.50 -0.20 -7.28
N LEU A 17 -8.83 0.90 -7.64
CA LEU A 17 -8.22 1.07 -8.95
C LEU A 17 -7.08 0.07 -9.17
N ASP A 18 -6.23 -0.12 -8.17
CA ASP A 18 -5.12 -1.08 -8.22
C ASP A 18 -5.63 -2.52 -8.23
N LYS A 19 -6.67 -2.84 -7.44
CA LYS A 19 -7.35 -4.14 -7.48
C LYS A 19 -7.84 -4.47 -8.88
N ASN A 20 -8.50 -3.53 -9.55
CA ASN A 20 -8.99 -3.75 -10.91
C ASN A 20 -7.83 -3.87 -11.91
N SER A 21 -6.73 -3.17 -11.68
CA SER A 21 -5.54 -3.24 -12.52
C SER A 21 -4.72 -4.51 -12.30
N SER A 22 -4.92 -5.21 -11.16
CA SER A 22 -4.20 -6.45 -10.83
C SER A 22 -4.46 -7.58 -11.83
N VAL A 23 -5.53 -7.49 -12.64
CA VAL A 23 -5.79 -8.42 -13.75
C VAL A 23 -4.64 -8.47 -14.77
N TRP A 24 -3.86 -7.38 -14.88
CA TRP A 24 -2.72 -7.28 -15.80
C TRP A 24 -1.39 -7.66 -15.13
N ASN A 25 -1.28 -7.47 -13.82
CA ASN A 25 -0.13 -7.89 -13.03
C ASN A 25 -0.57 -8.18 -11.59
N ASN A 26 -0.77 -9.44 -11.28
CA ASN A 26 -1.32 -9.85 -9.99
C ASN A 26 -0.25 -10.12 -8.94
N ASP A 27 1.01 -10.28 -9.32
CA ASP A 27 2.08 -10.72 -8.41
C ASP A 27 3.02 -9.54 -8.10
N ILE A 28 2.49 -8.53 -7.39
CA ILE A 28 3.23 -7.34 -6.97
C ILE A 28 3.54 -7.39 -5.47
N MET A 29 4.78 -7.05 -5.13
CA MET A 29 5.21 -6.79 -3.75
C MET A 29 5.30 -5.28 -3.53
N LEU A 30 4.48 -4.76 -2.62
CA LEU A 30 4.46 -3.34 -2.23
C LEU A 30 4.94 -3.18 -0.79
N ALA A 31 6.10 -2.55 -0.64
CA ALA A 31 6.63 -2.14 0.64
C ALA A 31 6.31 -0.67 0.93
N CYS A 32 5.59 -0.41 2.01
CA CYS A 32 5.34 0.94 2.51
C CYS A 32 6.26 1.23 3.69
N VAL A 33 7.01 2.32 3.65
CA VAL A 33 7.85 2.77 4.77
C VAL A 33 7.16 3.94 5.45
N ALA A 34 6.67 3.72 6.67
CA ALA A 34 5.92 4.74 7.42
C ALA A 34 6.05 4.51 8.92
N THR A 35 6.27 5.60 9.66
CA THR A 35 6.26 5.63 11.14
C THR A 35 5.07 6.41 11.70
N ASP A 36 4.44 7.23 10.87
CA ASP A 36 3.25 8.00 11.24
C ASP A 36 2.02 7.10 11.29
N LYS A 37 1.31 7.11 12.43
CA LYS A 37 0.14 6.24 12.67
C LYS A 37 -0.97 6.45 11.66
N HIS A 38 -1.23 7.68 11.24
CA HIS A 38 -2.29 7.98 10.30
C HIS A 38 -1.96 7.43 8.91
N ILE A 39 -0.70 7.52 8.47
CA ILE A 39 -0.24 6.88 7.23
C ILE A 39 -0.34 5.36 7.32
N ILE A 40 0.02 4.77 8.47
CA ILE A 40 -0.09 3.32 8.70
C ILE A 40 -1.55 2.87 8.57
N GLU A 41 -2.48 3.58 9.23
CA GLU A 41 -3.92 3.29 9.16
C GLU A 41 -4.45 3.34 7.73
N MET A 42 -4.13 4.40 6.97
CA MET A 42 -4.53 4.49 5.56
C MET A 42 -3.94 3.37 4.70
N THR A 43 -2.70 2.98 4.96
CA THR A 43 -2.05 1.88 4.23
C THR A 43 -2.73 0.54 4.54
N LEU A 44 -3.20 0.34 5.77
CA LEU A 44 -3.97 -0.85 6.15
C LEU A 44 -5.34 -0.90 5.46
N GLU A 45 -6.02 0.25 5.34
CA GLU A 45 -7.28 0.35 4.59
C GLU A 45 -7.08 0.05 3.11
N TYR A 46 -6.07 0.66 2.48
CA TYR A 46 -5.67 0.34 1.11
C TYR A 46 -5.36 -1.15 0.93
N LYS A 47 -4.56 -1.73 1.83
CA LYS A 47 -4.23 -3.16 1.81
C LYS A 47 -5.48 -4.05 1.89
N ASN A 48 -6.49 -3.65 2.66
CA ASN A 48 -7.72 -4.42 2.80
C ASN A 48 -8.52 -4.49 1.48
N GLU A 49 -8.48 -3.45 0.66
CA GLU A 49 -9.13 -3.48 -0.67
C GLU A 49 -8.46 -4.50 -1.61
N LEU A 50 -7.15 -4.72 -1.46
CA LEU A 50 -6.34 -5.65 -2.25
C LEU A 50 -6.36 -7.11 -1.77
N LYS A 51 -7.09 -7.44 -0.69
CA LYS A 51 -7.07 -8.78 -0.07
C LYS A 51 -7.44 -9.95 -1.00
N ASP A 52 -8.16 -9.67 -2.08
CA ASP A 52 -8.60 -10.66 -3.07
C ASP A 52 -7.65 -10.75 -4.29
N THR A 53 -6.50 -10.06 -4.23
CA THR A 53 -5.44 -10.11 -5.24
C THR A 53 -4.26 -10.92 -4.71
N ASN A 54 -3.28 -11.24 -5.57
CA ASN A 54 -2.02 -11.83 -5.10
C ASN A 54 -1.00 -10.77 -4.65
N TRP A 55 -1.40 -9.49 -4.58
CA TRP A 55 -0.50 -8.43 -4.14
C TRP A 55 -0.14 -8.62 -2.68
N GLN A 56 1.15 -8.56 -2.39
CA GLN A 56 1.65 -8.56 -1.04
C GLN A 56 1.92 -7.12 -0.63
N VAL A 57 1.20 -6.64 0.39
CA VAL A 57 1.42 -5.29 0.95
C VAL A 57 1.91 -5.40 2.38
N ARG A 58 3.06 -4.79 2.65
CA ARG A 58 3.68 -4.78 3.99
C ARG A 58 4.19 -3.39 4.37
N ILE A 59 4.04 -3.06 5.65
CA ILE A 59 4.49 -1.80 6.23
C ILE A 59 5.77 -2.06 7.02
N PHE A 60 6.73 -1.16 6.89
CA PHE A 60 8.02 -1.18 7.55
C PHE A 60 8.28 0.17 8.22
N ASP A 61 9.04 0.16 9.30
CA ASP A 61 9.49 1.38 9.98
C ASP A 61 10.78 1.94 9.39
N ASN A 62 11.48 1.17 8.56
CA ASN A 62 12.73 1.54 7.95
C ASN A 62 12.89 1.03 6.50
N MET A 63 13.70 1.76 5.73
CA MET A 63 13.93 1.49 4.32
C MET A 63 14.71 0.20 4.08
N GLN A 64 15.65 -0.13 4.97
CA GLN A 64 16.54 -1.28 4.80
C GLN A 64 15.75 -2.59 4.82
N GLU A 65 14.83 -2.75 5.76
CA GLU A 65 13.97 -3.93 5.85
C GLU A 65 12.99 -4.04 4.69
N ALA A 66 12.41 -2.92 4.27
CA ALA A 66 11.52 -2.85 3.11
C ALA A 66 12.24 -3.34 1.84
N GLN A 67 13.44 -2.83 1.59
CA GLN A 67 14.26 -3.24 0.44
C GLN A 67 14.65 -4.71 0.51
N ASN A 68 15.12 -5.17 1.67
CA ASN A 68 15.47 -6.58 1.88
C ASN A 68 14.29 -7.52 1.66
N TRP A 69 13.05 -7.06 1.87
CA TRP A 69 11.87 -7.86 1.60
C TRP A 69 11.52 -7.89 0.11
N CYS A 70 11.61 -6.76 -0.61
CA CYS A 70 11.32 -6.71 -2.04
C CYS A 70 12.38 -7.39 -2.93
N LEU A 71 13.61 -7.56 -2.44
CA LEU A 71 14.72 -8.18 -3.17
C LEU A 71 14.89 -9.69 -2.90
N LYS A 72 14.04 -10.27 -2.04
CA LYS A 72 13.98 -11.71 -1.83
C LYS A 72 13.18 -12.38 -2.94
#